data_AF-A0A8T2AC51-F1
#
_entry.id   AF-A0A8T2AC51-F1
#
_cell.length_a   1.000
_cell.length_b   1.000
_cell.length_c   1.000
_cell.angle_alpha   90.00
_cell.angle_beta   90.00
_cell.angle_gamma   90.00
#
_symmetry.space_group_name_H-M   'P 1'
#
loop_
_entity.id
_entity.type
_entity.pdbx_description
1 polymer ?
#
loop_
_entity_poly.entity_id
_entity_poly.type
_entity_poly.pdbx_seq_one_letter_code
_entity_poly.pdbx_strand_id
1 'polypeptide(L)' 'MAKGVNVITYMVIFLILTVGISRVKAKKPPCKEGRTAYVSPHPCSHSLCAQDCALAGVYRTGKCEPDRNRVVCNCYGCK' A
#
# COMPACT_ATOMS: atom_id res chain seq x y z
N MET A 1 -19.89 -29.23 40.51
CA MET A 1 -19.68 -27.77 40.40
C MET A 1 -18.44 -27.52 39.54
N ALA A 2 -18.60 -27.28 38.24
CA ALA A 2 -17.45 -27.13 37.31
C ALA A 2 -17.75 -26.13 36.17
N LYS A 3 -18.63 -25.15 36.42
CA LYS A 3 -19.03 -24.16 35.40
C LYS A 3 -18.23 -22.85 35.45
N GLY A 4 -17.55 -22.55 36.57
CA GLY A 4 -16.85 -21.27 36.77
C GLY A 4 -15.43 -21.19 36.18
N VAL A 5 -14.72 -22.31 36.10
CA VAL A 5 -13.30 -22.33 35.69
C VAL A 5 -13.13 -22.06 34.19
N ASN A 6 -14.07 -22.54 33.37
CA ASN A 6 -14.03 -22.37 31.92
C ASN A 6 -14.15 -20.90 31.49
N VAL A 7 -15.01 -20.11 32.13
CA VAL A 7 -15.31 -18.72 31.72
C VAL A 7 -14.08 -17.82 31.85
N ILE A 8 -13.32 -17.99 32.93
CA ILE A 8 -12.11 -17.20 33.19
C ILE A 8 -11.03 -17.53 32.16
N THR A 9 -10.84 -18.82 31.85
CA THR A 9 -9.86 -19.25 30.84
C THR A 9 -10.21 -18.72 29.45
N TYR A 10 -11.49 -18.75 29.04
CA TYR A 10 -11.93 -18.16 27.77
C TYR A 10 -11.74 -16.64 27.74
N MET A 11 -12.02 -15.93 28.84
CA MET A 11 -11.81 -14.48 28.95
C MET A 11 -10.33 -14.11 28.77
N VAL A 12 -9.42 -14.85 29.39
CA VAL A 12 -7.97 -14.61 29.29
C VAL A 12 -7.47 -14.87 27.87
N ILE A 13 -7.90 -15.97 27.25
CA ILE A 13 -7.56 -16.28 25.84
C ILE A 13 -8.05 -15.18 24.90
N PHE A 14 -9.28 -14.68 25.13
CA PHE A 14 -9.87 -13.60 24.32
C PHE A 14 -9.10 -12.28 24.47
N LEU A 15 -8.65 -11.94 25.68
CA LEU A 15 -7.82 -10.77 25.95
C LEU A 15 -6.45 -10.85 25.25
N ILE A 16 -5.79 -12.01 25.24
CA ILE A 16 -4.49 -12.18 24.58
C ILE A 16 -4.63 -12.09 23.06
N LEU A 17 -5.67 -12.70 22.48
CA LEU A 17 -5.96 -12.62 21.04
C LEU A 17 -6.28 -11.18 20.61
N THR A 18 -7.14 -10.47 21.32
CA THR A 18 -7.54 -9.10 20.96
C THR A 18 -6.39 -8.09 21.09
N VAL A 19 -5.54 -8.23 22.11
CA VAL A 19 -4.34 -7.38 22.30
C VAL A 19 -3.25 -7.71 21.27
N GLY A 20 -3.08 -8.99 20.92
CA GLY A 20 -2.12 -9.44 19.91
C GLY A 20 -2.43 -8.92 18.50
N ILE A 21 -3.71 -8.91 18.11
CA ILE A 21 -4.14 -8.48 16.77
C ILE A 21 -4.06 -6.94 16.62
N SER A 22 -4.33 -6.18 17.68
CA SER A 22 -4.36 -4.70 17.63
C SER A 22 -3.01 -4.03 17.32
N ARG A 23 -1.89 -4.74 17.50
CA ARG A 23 -0.55 -4.18 17.23
C ARG A 23 -0.05 -4.37 15.81
N VAL A 24 -0.74 -5.17 14.99
CA VAL A 24 -0.42 -5.26 13.55
C VAL A 24 -1.20 -4.17 12.80
N LYS A 25 -1.00 -2.91 13.21
CA LYS A 25 -1.17 -1.83 12.24
C LYS A 25 -0.04 -2.02 11.23
N ALA A 26 -0.32 -2.78 10.18
CA ALA A 26 0.52 -2.84 9.00
C ALA A 26 0.79 -1.38 8.60
N LYS A 27 1.98 -0.88 8.95
CA LYS A 27 2.41 0.46 8.56
C LYS A 27 2.33 0.45 7.04
N LYS A 28 1.35 1.17 6.48
CA LYS A 28 1.29 1.38 5.03
C LYS A 28 2.70 1.80 4.60
N PRO A 29 3.32 1.12 3.63
CA PRO A 29 4.66 1.48 3.20
C PRO A 29 4.64 2.96 2.83
N PRO A 30 5.65 3.74 3.26
CA PRO A 30 5.71 5.16 2.94
C PRO A 30 5.66 5.32 1.43
N CYS A 31 4.82 6.25 0.97
CA CYS A 31 4.76 6.57 -0.45
C CYS A 31 6.14 7.04 -0.94
N LYS A 32 6.58 6.53 -2.10
CA LYS A 32 7.91 6.82 -2.66
C LYS A 32 7.75 7.68 -3.90
N GLU A 33 8.14 8.95 -3.81
CA GLU A 33 8.21 9.85 -4.96
C GLU A 33 9.09 9.26 -6.07
N GLY A 34 8.67 9.45 -7.33
CA GLY A 34 9.37 8.92 -8.49
C GLY A 34 9.29 7.39 -8.60
N ARG A 35 8.27 6.75 -8.02
CA ARG A 35 8.07 5.30 -8.20
C ARG A 35 7.74 5.02 -9.67
N THR A 36 8.52 4.17 -10.30
CA THR A 36 8.20 3.62 -11.62
C THR A 36 6.94 2.75 -11.57
N ALA A 37 5.93 3.13 -12.36
CA ALA A 37 4.72 2.35 -12.57
C ALA A 37 4.96 1.26 -13.62
N TYR A 38 5.48 1.65 -14.79
CA TYR A 38 5.79 0.75 -15.89
C TYR A 38 6.86 1.36 -16.81
N VAL A 39 7.57 0.49 -17.52
CA VAL A 39 8.51 0.86 -18.58
C VAL A 39 7.78 0.75 -19.91
N SER A 40 7.61 1.87 -20.61
CA SER A 40 6.94 1.91 -21.91
C SER A 40 7.95 1.59 -23.03
N PRO A 41 7.64 0.64 -23.94
CA PRO A 41 8.51 0.35 -25.07
C PRO A 41 8.56 1.48 -26.10
N HIS A 42 7.48 2.28 -26.24
CA HIS A 42 7.28 3.55 -27.00
C HIS A 42 5.83 3.56 -27.54
N PRO A 43 5.18 4.73 -27.73
CA PRO A 43 5.35 5.99 -27.01
C PRO A 43 4.62 6.00 -25.66
N CYS A 44 5.20 6.66 -24.66
CA CYS A 44 4.55 6.85 -23.35
C CYS A 44 3.56 8.02 -23.41
N SER A 45 2.29 7.75 -23.12
CA SER A 45 1.27 8.79 -23.04
C SER A 45 1.23 9.39 -21.63
N HIS A 46 1.45 10.71 -21.53
CA HIS A 46 1.39 11.44 -20.27
C HIS A 46 0.02 11.35 -19.59
N SER A 47 -1.08 11.34 -20.37
CA SER A 47 -2.43 11.25 -19.82
C SER A 47 -2.70 9.88 -19.20
N LEU A 48 -2.29 8.79 -19.88
CA LEU A 48 -2.41 7.43 -19.36
C LEU A 48 -1.54 7.25 -18.11
N CYS A 49 -0.28 7.70 -18.16
CA CYS A 49 0.63 7.62 -17.01
C CYS A 49 0.07 8.37 -15.78
N ALA A 50 -0.50 9.56 -15.98
CA ALA A 50 -1.13 10.31 -14.89
C ALA A 50 -2.37 9.59 -14.33
N GLN A 51 -3.21 9.04 -15.20
CA GLN A 51 -4.42 8.32 -14.81
C GLN A 51 -4.09 7.04 -14.01
N ASP A 52 -3.13 6.25 -14.47
CA ASP A 52 -2.71 5.01 -13.81
C ASP A 52 -2.10 5.28 -12.42
N CYS A 53 -1.24 6.30 -12.32
CA CYS A 53 -0.68 6.73 -11.04
C CYS A 53 -1.74 7.25 -10.07
N ALA A 54 -2.75 7.98 -10.57
CA ALA A 54 -3.85 8.48 -9.75
C ALA A 54 -4.84 7.38 -9.33
N LEU A 55 -5.12 6.41 -10.19
CA LEU A 55 -5.99 5.24 -9.95
C LEU A 55 -5.50 4.39 -8.78
N ALA A 56 -4.18 4.27 -8.61
CA ALA A 56 -3.60 3.59 -7.48
C ALA A 56 -3.94 4.25 -6.12
N GLY A 57 -4.48 5.48 -6.12
CA GLY A 57 -4.93 6.19 -4.92
C GLY A 57 -3.81 6.69 -4.00
N VAL A 58 -2.56 6.30 -4.26
CA VAL A 58 -1.37 6.66 -3.49
C VAL A 58 -0.69 7.92 -4.03
N TYR A 59 -0.78 8.17 -5.34
CA TYR A 59 -0.12 9.29 -6.01
C TYR A 59 -1.16 10.27 -6.59
N ARG A 60 -0.74 11.51 -6.84
CA ARG A 60 -1.57 12.56 -7.45
C ARG A 60 -1.46 12.56 -8.97
N THR A 61 -0.30 12.20 -9.51
CA THR A 61 -0.04 12.25 -10.95
C THR A 61 1.11 11.33 -11.34
N GLY A 62 1.39 11.25 -12.64
CA GLY A 62 2.48 10.51 -13.24
C GLY A 62 3.08 11.26 -14.42
N LYS A 63 4.37 11.05 -14.70
CA LYS A 63 5.08 11.65 -15.82
C LYS A 63 5.89 10.59 -16.55
N CYS A 64 5.93 10.72 -17.87
CA CYS A 64 6.83 9.96 -18.71
C CYS A 64 8.21 10.61 -18.68
N GLU A 65 9.23 9.89 -18.24
CA GLU A 65 10.61 10.35 -18.20
C GLU A 65 11.50 9.40 -19.01
N PRO A 66 12.48 9.91 -19.77
CA PRO A 66 13.47 9.07 -20.43
C PRO A 66 14.41 8.46 -19.39
N ASP A 67 14.50 7.12 -19.38
CA ASP A 67 15.50 6.37 -18.62
C ASP A 67 16.39 5.57 -19.57
N ARG A 68 17.64 6.00 -19.70
CA ARG A 68 18.68 5.44 -20.57
C ARG A 68 18.30 5.38 -22.05
N ASN A 69 17.49 4.38 -22.44
CA ASN A 69 17.05 4.13 -23.82
C ASN A 69 15.55 3.75 -23.90
N ARG A 70 14.79 4.01 -22.83
CA ARG A 70 13.36 3.71 -22.73
C ARG A 70 12.63 4.90 -22.13
N VAL A 71 11.32 4.96 -22.35
CA VAL A 71 10.49 5.96 -21.66
C VAL A 71 9.74 5.26 -20.54
N VAL A 72 9.82 5.81 -19.34
CA VAL A 72 9.29 5.20 -18.13
C VAL A 72 8.20 6.10 -17.55
N CYS A 73 7.09 5.51 -17.12
CA CYS A 73 6.08 6.23 -16.35
C CYS A 73 6.45 6.21 -14.87
N ASN A 74 6.72 7.38 -14.31
CA ASN A 74 7.02 7.58 -12.89
C ASN A 74 5.87 8.32 -12.21
N CYS A 75 5.47 7.87 -11.02
CA CYS A 75 4.40 8.47 -10.23
C CYS A 75 4.94 9.48 -9.21
N TYR A 76 4.19 10.58 -9.03
CA TYR A 76 4.56 11.70 -8.17
C TYR A 76 3.37 12.24 -7.38
N GLY A 77 3.70 13.01 -6.34
CA GLY A 77 2.72 13.68 -5.49
C GLY A 77 2.02 12.67 -4.60
N CYS A 78 2.78 12.02 -3.74
CA CYS A 78 2.29 11.20 -2.65
C CYS A 78 1.16 11.90 -1.88
N LYS A 79 0.08 11.15 -1.60
CA LYS A 79 -1.06 11.60 -0.79
C LYS A 79 -0.90 11.23 0.68
#